data_AF-A0A7Y5J064-F1
#
_entry.id   AF-A0A7Y5J064-F1
#
_cell.length_a   1.000
_cell.length_b   1.000
_cell.length_c   1.000
_cell.angle_alpha   90.00
_cell.angle_beta   90.00
_cell.angle_gamma   90.00
#
_symmetry.space_group_name_H-M   'P 1'
#
loop_
_entity.id
_entity.type
_entity.pdbx_description
1 polymer ?
#
loop_
_entity_poly.entity_id
_entity_poly.type
_entity_poly.pdbx_seq_one_letter_code
_entity_poly.pdbx_strand_id
1 'polypeptide(L)'
;MGIEACFGYTSCKKLHCRQRCKGWFGAQPDIERACKGACNSGAYNIASADEFLCGGNWVNEAVMFGAYGYDPCPNSGATLEGYLDPLGNREEEKARQSSLAPIAIGLGLFVVAAMFFFFRQLQRRKT
;
A
#
# COMPACT_ATOMS: atom_id res chain seq x y z
N MET A 1 -18.39 -28.67 -8.40
CA MET A 1 -17.10 -28.65 -7.67
C MET A 1 -16.33 -29.87 -8.09
N GLY A 2 -15.25 -29.71 -8.86
CA GLY A 2 -14.49 -30.85 -9.40
C GLY A 2 -13.66 -31.52 -8.30
N ILE A 3 -13.93 -32.80 -8.06
CA ILE A 3 -13.10 -33.64 -7.20
C ILE A 3 -11.89 -34.02 -8.07
N GLU A 4 -10.85 -33.20 -8.04
CA GLU A 4 -9.59 -33.55 -8.69
C GLU A 4 -8.95 -34.71 -7.92
N ALA A 5 -9.20 -35.93 -8.40
CA ALA A 5 -8.66 -37.14 -7.82
C ALA A 5 -7.13 -37.18 -7.99
N CYS A 6 -6.49 -37.62 -6.93
CA CYS A 6 -5.07 -37.45 -6.67
C CYS A 6 -4.33 -38.74 -7.10
N PHE A 7 -4.06 -38.91 -8.39
CA PHE A 7 -3.37 -40.09 -8.91
C PHE A 7 -1.87 -39.82 -9.08
N GLY A 8 -1.07 -40.28 -8.12
CA GLY A 8 0.39 -40.17 -8.11
C GLY A 8 0.96 -39.02 -7.26
N TYR A 9 2.18 -39.21 -6.76
CA TYR A 9 2.85 -38.31 -5.80
C TYR A 9 2.97 -36.86 -6.30
N THR A 10 3.36 -36.68 -7.57
CA THR A 10 3.52 -35.36 -8.20
C THR A 10 2.19 -34.67 -8.49
N SER A 11 1.19 -35.42 -8.96
CA SER A 11 -0.17 -34.92 -9.19
C SER A 11 -0.80 -34.39 -7.90
N CYS A 12 -0.59 -35.09 -6.78
CA CYS A 12 -1.07 -34.64 -5.48
C CYS A 12 -0.40 -33.37 -4.98
N LYS A 13 0.90 -33.22 -5.17
CA LYS A 13 1.59 -31.97 -4.84
C LYS A 13 1.04 -30.79 -5.62
N LYS A 14 0.77 -30.96 -6.92
CA LYS A 14 0.12 -29.93 -7.74
C LYS A 14 -1.29 -29.60 -7.25
N LEU A 15 -2.06 -30.60 -6.82
CA LEU A 15 -3.39 -30.38 -6.27
C LEU A 15 -3.34 -29.58 -4.96
N HIS A 16 -2.52 -30.01 -4.00
CA HIS A 16 -2.36 -29.33 -2.73
C HIS A 16 -1.84 -27.91 -2.89
N CYS A 17 -0.92 -27.68 -3.84
CA CYS A 17 -0.49 -26.33 -4.21
C CYS A 17 -1.67 -25.47 -4.68
N ARG A 18 -2.50 -25.98 -5.61
CA ARG A 18 -3.67 -25.24 -6.11
C ARG A 18 -4.72 -24.98 -5.04
N GLN A 19 -4.92 -25.91 -4.10
CA GLN A 19 -5.80 -25.71 -2.95
C GLN A 19 -5.28 -24.62 -2.00
N ARG A 20 -3.97 -24.59 -1.73
CA ARG A 20 -3.34 -23.53 -0.95
C ARG A 20 -3.49 -22.16 -1.61
N CYS A 21 -3.22 -22.06 -2.91
CA CYS A 21 -3.44 -20.83 -3.68
C CYS A 21 -4.88 -20.31 -3.54
N LYS A 22 -5.88 -21.20 -3.59
CA LYS A 22 -7.29 -20.83 -3.39
C LYS A 22 -7.56 -20.36 -1.95
N GLY A 23 -6.93 -20.99 -0.95
CA GLY A 23 -7.04 -20.60 0.45
C GLY A 23 -6.44 -19.22 0.74
N TRP A 24 -5.31 -18.89 0.10
CA TRP A 24 -4.62 -17.61 0.30
C TRP A 24 -5.21 -16.46 -0.52
N PHE A 25 -5.55 -16.72 -1.78
CA PHE A 25 -5.87 -15.67 -2.76
C PHE A 25 -7.29 -15.77 -3.31
N GLY A 26 -8.20 -16.51 -2.65
CA GLY A 26 -9.57 -16.68 -3.15
C GLY A 26 -10.38 -15.40 -3.33
N ALA A 27 -9.96 -14.29 -2.72
CA ALA A 27 -10.54 -12.96 -2.91
C ALA A 27 -9.86 -12.14 -4.03
N GLN A 28 -8.75 -12.63 -4.58
CA GLN A 28 -7.87 -11.94 -5.52
C GLN A 28 -7.64 -12.84 -6.76
N PRO A 29 -8.58 -12.86 -7.71
CA PRO A 29 -8.66 -13.89 -8.75
C PRO A 29 -7.44 -13.90 -9.69
N ASP A 30 -6.80 -12.76 -9.92
CA ASP A 30 -5.63 -12.66 -10.80
C ASP A 30 -4.41 -13.33 -10.16
N ILE A 31 -4.22 -13.11 -8.86
CA ILE A 31 -3.13 -13.71 -8.07
C ILE A 31 -3.39 -15.20 -7.87
N GLU A 32 -4.65 -15.58 -7.61
CA GLU A 32 -5.04 -16.99 -7.52
C GLU A 32 -4.71 -17.73 -8.81
N ARG A 33 -5.02 -17.13 -9.96
CA ARG A 33 -4.71 -17.72 -11.28
C ARG A 33 -3.21 -17.81 -11.51
N ALA A 34 -2.44 -16.78 -11.18
CA ALA A 34 -0.98 -16.81 -11.27
C ALA A 34 -0.36 -17.91 -10.39
N CYS A 35 -0.82 -18.01 -9.14
CA CYS A 35 -0.37 -19.03 -8.18
C CYS A 35 -0.69 -20.44 -8.67
N LYS A 36 -1.91 -20.69 -9.17
CA LYS A 36 -2.27 -21.97 -9.79
C LYS A 36 -1.43 -22.28 -11.04
N GLY A 37 -1.09 -21.26 -11.83
CA GLY A 37 -0.18 -21.38 -12.97
C GLY A 37 1.21 -21.84 -12.54
N ALA A 38 1.78 -21.22 -11.51
CA ALA A 38 3.08 -21.60 -10.95
C ALA A 38 3.10 -23.06 -10.45
N CYS A 39 2.03 -23.51 -9.78
CA CYS A 39 1.88 -24.90 -9.36
C CYS A 39 1.94 -25.89 -10.54
N ASN A 40 1.41 -25.51 -11.71
CA ASN A 40 1.42 -26.35 -12.90
C ASN A 40 2.82 -26.42 -13.54
N SER A 41 3.55 -25.30 -13.50
CA SER A 41 4.90 -25.13 -14.05
C SER A 41 6.04 -25.73 -13.20
N GLY A 42 5.72 -26.33 -12.04
CA GLY A 42 6.69 -27.06 -11.22
C GLY A 42 6.98 -26.43 -9.86
N ALA A 43 6.45 -25.25 -9.56
CA ALA A 43 6.56 -24.61 -8.25
C ALA A 43 5.57 -25.19 -7.22
N TYR A 44 5.38 -26.51 -7.19
CA TYR A 44 4.42 -27.14 -6.26
C TYR A 44 4.87 -27.11 -4.79
N ASN A 45 6.12 -26.74 -4.53
CA ASN A 45 6.70 -26.68 -3.19
C ASN A 45 6.44 -25.36 -2.44
N ILE A 46 5.82 -24.35 -3.07
CA ILE A 46 5.44 -23.08 -2.42
C ILE A 46 4.75 -23.39 -1.09
N ALA A 47 5.40 -23.13 0.03
CA ALA A 47 4.95 -23.50 1.35
C ALA A 47 3.91 -22.51 1.89
N SER A 48 4.06 -21.25 1.53
CA SER A 48 3.30 -20.13 2.09
C SER A 48 2.99 -19.04 1.06
N ALA A 49 2.06 -18.15 1.40
CA ALA A 49 1.60 -17.07 0.52
C ALA A 49 2.72 -16.05 0.25
N ASP A 50 3.49 -15.71 1.29
CA ASP A 50 4.65 -14.83 1.23
C ASP A 50 5.76 -15.38 0.32
N GLU A 51 6.03 -16.69 0.34
CA GLU A 51 7.02 -17.30 -0.56
C GLU A 51 6.62 -17.13 -2.04
N PHE A 52 5.32 -17.15 -2.33
CA PHE A 52 4.81 -16.89 -3.68
C PHE A 52 4.87 -15.42 -4.06
N LEU A 53 4.41 -14.53 -3.16
CA LEU A 53 4.32 -13.10 -3.43
C LEU A 53 5.70 -12.43 -3.48
N CYS A 54 6.61 -12.84 -2.60
CA CYS A 54 7.94 -12.23 -2.41
C CYS A 54 9.06 -13.02 -3.08
N GLY A 55 8.74 -14.14 -3.75
CA GLY A 55 9.74 -14.97 -4.42
C GLY A 55 10.34 -14.36 -5.69
N GLY A 56 9.86 -13.18 -6.15
CA GLY A 56 10.38 -12.44 -7.31
C GLY A 56 10.19 -13.11 -8.68
N ASN A 57 9.70 -14.35 -8.72
CA ASN A 57 9.63 -15.17 -9.93
C ASN A 57 8.25 -15.19 -10.59
N TRP A 58 7.19 -14.90 -9.84
CA TRP A 58 5.80 -15.17 -10.26
C TRP A 58 4.88 -13.97 -10.17
N VAL A 59 5.25 -12.99 -9.34
CA VAL A 59 4.48 -11.80 -9.03
C VAL A 59 5.43 -10.62 -9.12
N ASN A 60 5.00 -9.56 -9.79
CA ASN A 60 5.70 -8.29 -9.77
C ASN A 60 5.09 -7.40 -8.68
N GLU A 61 5.90 -6.99 -7.71
CA GLU A 61 5.53 -6.13 -6.58
C GLU A 61 4.85 -4.83 -7.06
N ALA A 62 5.32 -4.25 -8.17
CA ALA A 62 4.73 -3.05 -8.77
C ALA A 62 3.29 -3.25 -9.24
N VAL A 63 2.96 -4.45 -9.74
CA VAL A 63 1.59 -4.78 -10.17
C VAL A 63 0.69 -4.98 -8.96
N MET A 64 1.23 -5.51 -7.86
CA MET A 64 0.48 -5.65 -6.61
C MET A 64 0.18 -4.29 -5.97
N PHE A 65 1.16 -3.38 -5.95
CA PHE A 65 0.95 -2.01 -5.49
C PHE A 65 -0.16 -1.31 -6.29
N GLY A 66 -0.11 -1.40 -7.62
CA GLY A 66 -1.08 -0.75 -8.49
C GLY A 66 -2.49 -1.36 -8.44
N ALA A 67 -2.60 -2.69 -8.34
CA ALA A 67 -3.89 -3.38 -8.40
C ALA A 67 -4.58 -3.52 -7.03
N TYR A 68 -3.81 -3.69 -5.96
CA TYR A 68 -4.35 -4.01 -4.63
C TYR A 68 -3.94 -3.01 -3.54
N GLY A 69 -3.03 -2.06 -3.81
CA GLY A 69 -2.72 -0.95 -2.91
C GLY A 69 -2.04 -1.35 -1.60
N TYR A 70 -1.48 -2.56 -1.51
CA TYR A 70 -0.74 -3.02 -0.34
C TYR A 70 0.62 -3.58 -0.73
N ASP A 71 1.55 -3.56 0.23
CA ASP A 71 2.86 -4.17 0.09
C ASP A 71 2.84 -5.63 0.53
N PRO A 72 2.97 -6.60 -0.39
CA PRO A 72 3.01 -8.00 -0.01
C PRO A 72 4.32 -8.38 0.69
N CYS A 73 5.36 -7.55 0.60
CA CYS A 73 6.74 -7.89 0.94
C CYS A 73 7.42 -6.73 1.67
N PRO A 74 7.12 -6.50 2.96
CA PRO A 74 7.59 -5.34 3.71
C PRO A 74 9.12 -5.24 3.88
N ASN A 75 9.88 -6.27 3.50
CA ASN A 75 11.34 -6.31 3.53
C ASN A 75 12.00 -6.35 2.15
N SER A 76 11.24 -6.41 1.05
CA SER A 76 11.80 -6.17 -0.29
C SER A 76 12.03 -4.67 -0.44
N GLY A 77 13.17 -4.24 -0.94
CA GLY A 77 13.57 -2.82 -0.95
C GLY A 77 12.62 -1.86 -1.71
N ALA A 78 11.56 -2.34 -2.34
CA ALA A 78 10.48 -1.55 -2.90
C ALA A 78 9.35 -1.41 -1.87
N THR A 79 9.12 -0.20 -1.36
CA THR A 79 7.99 0.09 -0.46
C THR A 79 6.82 0.67 -1.25
N LEU A 80 5.60 0.42 -0.78
CA LEU A 80 4.39 1.04 -1.33
C LEU A 80 4.48 2.59 -1.36
N GLU A 81 5.13 3.19 -0.37
CA GLU A 81 5.34 4.64 -0.30
C GLU A 81 6.26 5.15 -1.42
N GLY A 82 7.30 4.40 -1.78
CA GLY A 82 8.17 4.74 -2.91
C GLY A 82 7.50 4.54 -4.27
N TYR A 83 6.52 3.64 -4.37
CA TYR A 83 5.73 3.46 -5.58
C TYR A 83 4.68 4.58 -5.76
N LEU A 84 4.05 5.04 -4.68
CA LEU A 84 3.02 6.08 -4.70
C LEU A 84 3.61 7.50 -4.81
N ASP A 85 4.84 7.73 -4.38
CA ASP A 85 5.57 9.00 -4.54
C ASP A 85 6.94 8.78 -5.21
N PRO A 86 6.96 8.41 -6.50
CA PRO A 86 8.21 8.08 -7.22
C PRO A 86 9.14 9.29 -7.39
N LEU A 87 8.66 10.51 -7.09
CA LEU A 87 9.40 11.76 -7.20
C LEU A 87 9.94 12.25 -5.85
N GLY A 88 9.56 11.63 -4.72
CA GLY A 88 10.09 11.97 -3.39
C GLY A 88 9.63 13.33 -2.85
N ASN A 89 8.53 13.87 -3.39
CA ASN A 89 8.12 15.24 -3.15
C ASN A 89 7.61 15.46 -1.71
N ARG A 90 7.16 14.41 -1.02
CA ARG A 90 6.64 14.51 0.36
C ARG A 90 7.67 14.90 1.41
N GLU A 91 8.94 14.49 1.27
CA GLU A 91 10.02 14.88 2.18
C GLU A 91 10.38 16.37 1.98
N GLU A 92 10.45 16.82 0.72
CA GLU A 92 10.65 18.24 0.39
C GLU A 92 9.46 19.12 0.78
N GLU A 93 8.23 18.62 0.68
CA GLU A 93 7.03 19.34 1.12
C GLU A 93 6.94 19.43 2.64
N LYS A 94 7.35 18.39 3.39
CA LYS A 94 7.48 18.46 4.86
C LYS A 94 8.56 19.45 5.28
N ALA A 95 9.69 19.48 4.57
CA ALA A 95 10.76 20.46 4.80
C ALA A 95 10.31 21.90 4.45
N ARG A 96 9.51 22.09 3.39
CA ARG A 96 8.91 23.40 3.07
C ARG A 96 7.81 23.79 4.07
N GLN A 97 6.97 22.86 4.51
CA GLN A 97 5.90 23.15 5.49
C GLN A 97 6.46 23.57 6.85
N SER A 98 7.55 22.95 7.32
CA SER A 98 8.21 23.35 8.57
C SER A 98 8.84 24.76 8.48
N SER A 99 9.30 25.15 7.29
CA SER A 99 9.81 26.50 7.02
C SER A 99 8.69 27.56 6.95
N LEU A 100 7.48 27.20 6.51
CA LEU A 100 6.34 28.11 6.36
C LEU A 100 5.44 28.21 7.61
N ALA A 101 5.50 27.22 8.51
CA ALA A 101 4.77 27.21 9.78
C ALA A 101 4.92 28.50 10.63
N PRO A 102 6.12 29.08 10.83
CA PRO A 102 6.25 30.30 11.63
C PRO A 102 5.57 31.51 10.98
N ILE A 103 5.53 31.57 9.64
CA ILE A 103 4.92 32.67 8.89
C ILE A 103 3.40 32.62 9.01
N ALA A 104 2.79 31.43 8.90
CA ALA A 104 1.34 31.25 9.03
C ALA A 104 0.82 31.62 10.43
N ILE A 105 1.56 31.24 11.49
CA ILE A 105 1.22 31.58 12.88
C ILE A 105 1.29 33.09 13.11
N GLY A 106 2.34 33.75 12.59
CA GLY A 106 2.50 35.20 12.71
C GLY A 106 1.37 36.00 12.04
N LEU A 107 0.95 35.57 10.84
CA LEU A 107 -0.11 36.23 10.09
C LEU A 107 -1.48 36.06 10.78
N GLY A 108 -1.76 34.87 11.35
CA GLY A 108 -2.96 34.62 12.14
C GLY A 108 -3.06 35.53 13.37
N LEU A 109 -1.97 35.69 14.13
CA LEU A 109 -1.93 36.58 15.30
C LEU A 109 -2.15 38.05 14.95
N PHE A 110 -1.61 38.51 13.82
CA PHE A 110 -1.78 39.89 13.37
C PHE A 110 -3.23 40.22 13.03
N VAL A 111 -3.95 39.30 12.36
CA VAL A 111 -5.37 39.47 12.04
C VAL A 111 -6.22 39.53 13.31
N VAL A 112 -5.96 38.66 14.29
CA VAL A 112 -6.68 38.67 15.57
C VAL A 112 -6.43 39.96 16.35
N ALA A 113 -5.19 40.44 16.40
CA ALA A 113 -4.85 41.70 17.04
C ALA A 113 -5.53 42.90 16.37
N ALA A 114 -5.53 42.94 15.02
CA ALA A 114 -6.20 43.99 14.26
C ALA A 114 -7.72 44.00 14.51
N MET A 115 -8.36 42.82 14.54
CA MET A 115 -9.78 42.70 14.89
C MET A 115 -10.06 43.20 16.32
N PHE A 116 -9.24 42.82 17.29
CA PHE A 116 -9.40 43.27 18.68
C PHE A 116 -9.30 44.79 18.81
N PHE A 117 -8.32 45.41 18.15
CA PHE A 117 -8.19 46.87 18.11
C PHE A 117 -9.39 47.53 17.44
N PHE A 118 -9.87 46.99 16.33
CA PHE A 118 -11.05 47.50 15.64
C PHE A 118 -12.30 47.44 16.51
N PHE A 119 -12.53 46.32 17.21
CA PHE A 119 -13.64 46.19 18.16
C PHE A 119 -13.53 47.18 19.34
N ARG A 120 -12.32 47.41 19.89
CA ARG A 120 -12.11 48.44 20.93
C ARG A 120 -12.42 49.85 20.42
N GLN A 121 -12.03 50.18 19.19
CA GLN A 121 -12.30 51.48 18.59
C GLN A 121 -13.82 51.70 18.37
N LEU A 122 -14.55 50.66 17.97
CA LEU A 122 -16.00 50.70 17.84
C LEU A 122 -16.72 50.92 19.17
N GLN A 123 -16.23 50.30 20.25
CA GLN A 123 -16.80 50.50 21.59
C GLN A 123 -16.57 51.93 22.10
N ARG A 124 -15.38 52.51 21.87
CA ARG A 124 -15.06 53.89 22.29
C ARG A 124 -15.87 54.98 21.58
N ARG A 125 -16.38 54.73 20.38
CA ARG A 125 -17.21 55.72 19.66
C ARG A 125 -18.68 55.74 20.11
N LYS A 126 -19.12 54.76 20.91
CA LYS A 126 -20.52 54.62 21.35
C LYS A 126 -20.78 55.12 22.77
N THR A 127 -19.73 55.37 23.57
CA THR A 127 -19.75 56.10 24.84
C THR A 127 -19.35 57.54 24.63
#